data_AF-A0AAD7DND0-F1
#
_entry.id   AF-A0AAD7DND0-F1
#
_cell.length_a   1.000
_cell.length_b   1.000
_cell.length_c   1.000
_cell.angle_alpha   90.00
_cell.angle_beta   90.00
_cell.angle_gamma   90.00
#
_symmetry.space_group_name_H-M   'P 1'
#
loop_
_entity.id
_entity.type
_entity.pdbx_description
1 polymer ?
#
loop_
_entity_poly.entity_id
_entity_poly.type
_entity_poly.pdbx_seq_one_letter_code
_entity_poly.pdbx_strand_id
1 'polypeptide(L)'
;MPALATAKSFNATFPFDYIPVAVFPGGTSGVGQAIAEALARYTNGAAQKIIAGFPKPKGAPDWKHEFVSCDATIMADVRATCAALVARLPHINFLSFAALKGMGYSPGLNDAMLASFASQHPDIAFTHIHPGLVRESAFHIEFGWFLAPLAWLVQFTLSFFAISQEEAAQYLIYALFAGERGIFIRSPKGEGISTHAFETPYKFNPDSKLPTAHKAGYLSGVQMKGSNGSDVTVREVVKYTEKKVSQQ
;
A
#
# COMPACT_ATOMS: atom_id res chain seq x y z
N MET A 1 -10.94 -15.15 -0.86
CA MET A 1 -10.55 -13.95 -0.06
C MET A 1 -10.42 -14.37 1.38
N PRO A 2 -9.34 -14.02 2.09
CA PRO A 2 -9.28 -14.32 3.51
C PRO A 2 -10.45 -13.63 4.21
N ALA A 3 -11.09 -14.34 5.14
CA ALA A 3 -12.06 -13.72 6.02
C ALA A 3 -11.34 -12.70 6.92
N LEU A 4 -12.04 -11.65 7.36
CA LEU A 4 -11.46 -10.64 8.27
C LEU A 4 -10.86 -11.28 9.53
N ALA A 5 -11.49 -12.33 10.04
CA ALA A 5 -10.98 -13.10 11.17
C ALA A 5 -9.62 -13.74 10.86
N THR A 6 -9.48 -14.35 9.68
CA THR A 6 -8.21 -14.94 9.21
C THR A 6 -7.11 -13.90 9.09
N ALA A 7 -7.40 -12.73 8.50
CA ALA A 7 -6.44 -11.64 8.40
C ALA A 7 -6.00 -11.14 9.79
N LYS A 8 -6.95 -10.92 10.71
CA LYS A 8 -6.65 -10.52 12.10
C LYS A 8 -5.81 -11.56 12.84
N SER A 9 -6.14 -12.85 12.70
CA SER A 9 -5.38 -13.93 13.31
C SER A 9 -3.95 -13.98 12.78
N PHE A 10 -3.76 -13.89 11.47
CA PHE A 10 -2.43 -13.83 10.86
C PHE A 10 -1.62 -12.65 11.38
N ASN A 11 -2.22 -11.45 11.41
CA ASN A 11 -1.56 -10.23 11.89
C ASN A 11 -1.15 -10.35 13.37
N ALA A 12 -1.99 -10.97 14.21
CA ALA A 12 -1.72 -11.17 15.62
C ALA A 12 -0.59 -12.17 15.89
N THR A 13 -0.37 -13.11 14.98
CA THR A 13 0.66 -14.15 15.10
C THR A 13 1.93 -13.83 14.32
N PHE A 14 2.01 -12.66 13.67
CA PHE A 14 3.18 -12.31 12.88
C PHE A 14 4.41 -12.18 13.81
N PRO A 15 5.48 -12.95 13.57
CA PRO A 15 6.64 -12.95 14.45
C PRO A 15 7.44 -11.66 14.25
N PHE A 16 7.58 -10.89 15.32
CA PHE A 16 8.51 -9.77 15.39
C PHE A 16 9.72 -10.17 16.22
N ASP A 17 10.79 -10.61 15.55
CA ASP A 17 12.07 -10.94 16.20
C ASP A 17 12.90 -9.69 16.53
N TYR A 18 12.37 -8.50 16.22
CA TYR A 18 12.97 -7.18 16.40
C TYR A 18 11.90 -6.12 16.65
N ILE A 19 12.28 -4.94 17.13
CA ILE A 19 11.37 -3.78 17.24
C ILE A 19 11.35 -3.05 15.88
N PRO A 20 10.24 -3.07 15.12
CA PRO A 20 10.24 -2.50 13.78
C PRO A 20 10.15 -0.98 13.80
N VAL A 21 10.89 -0.35 12.88
CA VAL A 21 10.71 1.06 12.54
C VAL A 21 9.72 1.16 11.39
N ALA A 22 8.59 1.81 11.62
CA ALA A 22 7.53 2.00 10.63
C ALA A 22 7.26 3.48 10.37
N VAL A 23 7.13 3.85 9.11
CA VAL A 23 6.84 5.23 8.67
C VAL A 23 5.51 5.26 7.91
N PHE A 24 4.62 6.15 8.34
CA PHE A 24 3.26 6.29 7.80
C PHE A 24 3.01 7.71 7.29
N PRO A 25 3.41 8.06 6.05
CA PRO A 25 2.98 9.30 5.43
C PRO A 25 1.44 9.34 5.34
N GLY A 26 0.83 10.35 5.96
CA GLY A 26 -0.63 10.42 6.14
C GLY A 26 -1.19 9.59 7.31
N GLY A 27 -0.34 9.13 8.23
CA GLY A 27 -0.71 8.29 9.38
C GLY A 27 -1.50 8.97 10.51
N THR A 28 -1.88 10.24 10.36
CA THR A 28 -2.58 11.02 11.41
C THR A 28 -4.08 11.15 11.18
N SER A 29 -4.60 10.66 10.05
CA SER A 29 -6.05 10.63 9.78
C SER A 29 -6.43 9.47 8.87
N GLY A 30 -7.72 9.17 8.84
CA GLY A 30 -8.31 8.23 7.90
C GLY A 30 -7.72 6.81 7.98
N VAL A 31 -7.65 6.15 6.82
CA VAL A 31 -7.06 4.81 6.68
C VAL A 31 -5.61 4.76 7.17
N GLY A 32 -4.81 5.80 6.90
CA GLY A 32 -3.41 5.87 7.34
C GLY A 32 -3.27 5.80 8.87
N GLN A 33 -4.14 6.50 9.60
CA GLN A 33 -4.20 6.41 11.06
C GLN A 33 -4.60 5.02 11.52
N ALA A 34 -5.63 4.42 10.91
CA ALA A 34 -6.08 3.09 11.28
C ALA A 34 -4.98 2.03 11.10
N ILE A 35 -4.16 2.14 10.04
CA ILE A 35 -2.99 1.26 9.84
C ILE A 35 -1.95 1.49 10.95
N ALA A 36 -1.58 2.74 11.24
CA ALA A 36 -0.59 3.06 12.27
C ALA A 36 -1.05 2.55 13.65
N GLU A 37 -2.33 2.73 13.96
CA GLU A 37 -2.94 2.24 15.21
C GLU A 37 -2.94 0.72 15.30
N ALA A 38 -3.29 0.03 14.21
CA ALA A 38 -3.32 -1.42 14.21
C ALA A 38 -1.90 -2.03 14.24
N LEU A 39 -0.90 -1.47 13.56
CA LEU A 39 0.48 -1.97 13.63
C LEU A 39 1.03 -1.89 15.06
N ALA A 40 0.78 -0.77 15.76
CA ALA A 40 1.30 -0.64 17.12
C ALA A 40 0.66 -1.64 18.07
N ARG A 41 -0.64 -1.96 17.90
CA ARG A 41 -1.30 -3.03 18.67
C ARG A 41 -0.61 -4.40 18.47
N TYR A 42 -0.12 -4.71 17.27
CA TYR A 42 0.56 -5.97 16.98
C TYR A 42 2.01 -6.03 17.44
N THR A 43 2.67 -4.88 17.53
CA THR A 43 4.09 -4.77 17.91
C THR A 43 4.26 -4.44 19.40
N ASN A 44 3.17 -4.44 20.18
CA ASN A 44 3.13 -3.91 21.55
C ASN A 44 3.63 -2.45 21.66
N GLY A 45 3.60 -1.70 20.56
CA GLY A 45 3.83 -0.26 20.52
C GLY A 45 2.57 0.51 20.91
N ALA A 46 2.71 1.64 21.60
CA ALA A 46 1.59 2.54 21.88
C ALA A 46 1.10 3.35 20.66
N ALA A 47 0.14 2.84 19.90
CA ALA A 47 -0.69 3.70 19.07
C ALA A 47 -2.15 3.68 19.52
N GLN A 48 -2.62 4.87 19.84
CA GLN A 48 -3.93 5.29 20.30
C GLN A 48 -4.07 6.84 20.26
N LYS A 49 -4.39 7.35 19.05
CA LYS A 49 -4.96 8.66 18.76
C LYS A 49 -4.13 9.95 18.97
N ILE A 50 -3.33 10.36 17.99
CA ILE A 50 -2.87 11.77 17.82
C ILE A 50 -1.86 12.22 18.89
N ILE A 51 -0.66 11.61 18.94
CA ILE A 51 0.65 12.05 19.52
C ILE A 51 0.69 12.62 20.96
N ALA A 52 -0.28 13.40 21.39
CA ALA A 52 -0.60 13.76 22.77
C ALA A 52 -1.60 12.81 23.48
N GLY A 53 -2.42 12.03 22.75
CA GLY A 53 -3.45 11.14 23.31
C GLY A 53 -3.02 9.69 23.61
N PHE A 54 -1.78 9.33 23.29
CA PHE A 54 -1.29 7.95 23.39
C PHE A 54 -1.05 7.54 24.85
N PRO A 55 -1.62 6.40 25.35
CA PRO A 55 -1.22 5.87 26.64
C PRO A 55 0.24 5.45 26.58
N LYS A 56 1.02 5.90 27.56
CA LYS A 56 2.40 5.45 27.74
C LYS A 56 2.36 3.94 28.09
N PRO A 57 2.90 3.03 27.26
CA PRO A 57 3.24 1.66 27.61
C PRO A 57 3.91 1.59 28.97
N LYS A 58 3.39 0.70 29.81
CA LYS A 58 4.07 0.29 31.02
C LYS A 58 5.04 -0.83 30.64
N GLY A 59 6.35 -0.59 30.78
CA GLY A 59 7.34 -1.68 30.88
C GLY A 59 8.46 -1.78 29.84
N ALA A 60 8.64 -0.84 28.90
CA ALA A 60 9.80 -0.84 28.00
C ALA A 60 10.40 0.58 27.84
N PRO A 61 11.72 0.77 28.04
CA PRO A 61 12.32 2.11 28.09
C PRO A 61 12.51 2.82 26.73
N ASP A 62 12.44 2.13 25.58
CA ASP A 62 13.01 2.66 24.32
C ASP A 62 12.10 2.62 23.06
N TRP A 63 10.77 2.65 23.20
CA TRP A 63 9.89 2.85 22.04
C TRP A 63 9.55 4.35 21.92
N LYS A 64 9.66 4.90 20.70
CA LYS A 64 9.42 6.33 20.41
C LYS A 64 8.41 6.44 19.27
N HIS A 65 7.28 7.10 19.52
CA HIS A 65 6.45 7.64 18.44
C HIS A 65 6.77 9.10 18.25
N GLU A 66 6.94 9.50 16.99
CA GLU A 66 7.35 10.83 16.63
C GLU A 66 6.49 11.34 15.49
N PHE A 67 6.04 12.60 15.62
CA PHE A 67 5.53 13.32 14.47
C PHE A 67 6.69 13.97 13.75
N VAL A 68 6.78 13.77 12.44
CA VAL A 68 7.62 14.61 11.59
C VAL A 68 6.70 15.37 10.65
N SER A 69 6.63 16.69 10.82
CA SER A 69 5.88 17.54 9.90
C SER A 69 6.55 17.51 8.53
N CYS A 70 5.75 17.29 7.48
CA CYS A 70 6.20 17.26 6.10
C CYS A 70 5.02 17.67 5.20
N ASP A 71 5.19 18.73 4.43
CA ASP A 71 4.26 19.05 3.36
C ASP A 71 4.59 18.19 2.12
N ALA A 72 3.85 17.11 1.95
CA ALA A 72 4.03 16.19 0.83
C ALA A 72 3.70 16.80 -0.55
N THR A 73 3.15 18.02 -0.60
CA THR A 73 2.96 18.75 -1.88
C THR A 73 4.21 19.51 -2.32
N ILE A 74 5.22 19.63 -1.44
CA ILE A 74 6.46 20.36 -1.68
C ILE A 74 7.64 19.38 -1.68
N MET A 75 8.21 19.11 -2.86
CA MET A 75 9.35 18.17 -3.00
C MET A 75 10.62 18.59 -2.24
N ALA A 76 10.77 19.87 -1.91
CA ALA A 76 11.86 20.34 -1.04
C ALA A 76 11.67 19.83 0.40
N ASP A 77 10.47 19.94 0.94
CA ASP A 77 10.12 19.45 2.28
C ASP A 77 10.23 17.93 2.34
N VAL A 78 9.72 17.22 1.33
CA VAL A 78 9.88 15.75 1.23
C VAL A 78 11.36 15.35 1.30
N ARG A 79 12.23 16.02 0.52
CA ARG A 79 13.68 15.75 0.54
C ARG A 79 14.31 16.05 1.89
N ALA A 80 13.96 17.16 2.52
CA ALA A 80 14.47 17.53 3.84
C ALA A 80 14.05 16.52 4.91
N THR A 81 12.78 16.10 4.91
CA THR A 81 12.27 15.05 5.79
C THR A 81 13.00 13.72 5.56
N CYS A 82 13.13 13.26 4.30
CA CYS A 82 13.87 12.05 3.99
C CYS A 82 15.32 12.11 4.47
N ALA A 83 16.03 13.21 4.25
CA ALA A 83 17.41 13.39 4.72
C ALA A 83 17.50 13.30 6.25
N ALA A 84 16.57 13.95 6.97
CA ALA A 84 16.51 13.88 8.43
C ALA A 84 16.21 12.46 8.95
N LEU A 85 15.31 11.71 8.29
CA LEU A 85 15.01 10.32 8.64
C LEU A 85 16.23 9.41 8.42
N VAL A 86 16.89 9.52 7.26
CA VAL A 86 18.08 8.71 6.92
C VAL A 86 19.24 9.00 7.88
N ALA A 87 19.41 10.25 8.33
CA ALA A 87 20.48 10.61 9.25
C ALA A 87 20.33 10.02 10.67
N ARG A 88 19.10 9.69 11.09
CA ARG A 88 18.79 9.32 12.50
C ARG A 88 18.27 7.90 12.68
N LEU A 89 17.67 7.30 11.65
CA LEU A 89 17.09 5.97 11.72
C LEU A 89 18.05 4.97 11.10
N PRO A 90 18.44 3.90 11.84
CA PRO A 90 19.37 2.91 11.31
C PRO A 90 18.76 2.09 10.17
N HIS A 91 17.44 1.87 10.20
CA HIS A 91 16.69 1.12 9.20
C HIS A 91 15.19 1.49 9.27
N ILE A 92 14.47 1.34 8.16
CA ILE A 92 13.00 1.40 8.11
C ILE A 92 12.49 0.04 7.63
N ASN A 93 11.71 -0.65 8.46
CA ASN A 93 11.19 -1.97 8.15
C ASN A 93 9.87 -1.91 7.38
N PHE A 94 9.03 -0.93 7.71
CA PHE A 94 7.73 -0.76 7.09
C PHE A 94 7.52 0.68 6.64
N LEU A 95 7.07 0.84 5.39
CA LEU A 95 6.73 2.13 4.83
C LEU A 95 5.36 2.01 4.14
N SER A 96 4.37 2.75 4.62
CA SER A 96 3.00 2.69 4.11
C SER A 96 2.54 4.06 3.65
N PHE A 97 2.46 4.25 2.33
CA PHE A 97 1.91 5.46 1.72
C PHE A 97 0.39 5.39 1.62
N ALA A 98 -0.32 6.14 2.47
CA ALA A 98 -1.78 6.19 2.51
C ALA A 98 -2.32 7.62 2.23
N ALA A 99 -1.67 8.37 1.34
CA ALA A 99 -2.07 9.74 1.01
C ALA A 99 -3.21 9.77 -0.04
N LEU A 100 -4.45 9.87 0.45
CA LEU A 100 -5.69 9.89 -0.34
C LEU A 100 -5.77 10.96 -1.45
N LYS A 101 -5.07 12.11 -1.30
CA LYS A 101 -5.18 13.23 -2.26
C LYS A 101 -4.64 12.92 -3.67
N GLY A 102 -3.81 11.89 -3.82
CA GLY A 102 -3.28 11.46 -5.13
C GLY A 102 -4.09 10.36 -5.83
N MET A 103 -5.09 9.77 -5.15
CA MET A 103 -5.78 8.55 -5.61
C MET A 103 -6.70 8.79 -6.82
N GLY A 104 -7.14 10.04 -7.04
CA GLY A 104 -8.06 10.37 -8.13
C GLY A 104 -7.49 10.26 -9.54
N TYR A 105 -6.16 10.20 -9.70
CA TYR A 105 -5.54 10.37 -11.02
C TYR A 105 -4.69 9.22 -11.55
N SER A 106 -4.20 8.25 -10.76
CA SER A 106 -3.60 7.07 -11.38
C SER A 106 -3.22 5.91 -10.45
N PRO A 107 -4.09 4.90 -10.31
CA PRO A 107 -3.67 3.58 -9.82
C PRO A 107 -2.51 3.01 -10.66
N GLY A 108 -2.47 3.32 -11.95
CA GLY A 108 -1.42 2.86 -12.87
C GLY A 108 -0.05 3.48 -12.66
N LEU A 109 0.06 4.78 -12.33
CA LEU A 109 1.36 5.41 -12.05
C LEU A 109 1.95 4.89 -10.75
N ASN A 110 1.12 4.55 -9.76
CA ASN A 110 1.59 3.91 -8.54
C ASN A 110 2.14 2.51 -8.84
N ASP A 111 1.42 1.70 -9.63
CA ASP A 111 1.91 0.39 -10.07
C ASP A 111 3.23 0.50 -10.85
N ALA A 112 3.33 1.48 -11.74
CA ALA A 112 4.54 1.79 -12.50
C ALA A 112 5.74 2.15 -11.62
N MET A 113 5.51 3.05 -10.67
CA MET A 113 6.51 3.51 -9.72
C MET A 113 7.02 2.34 -8.87
N LEU A 114 6.10 1.55 -8.31
CA LEU A 114 6.47 0.38 -7.51
C LEU A 114 7.18 -0.68 -8.35
N ALA A 115 6.78 -0.92 -9.60
CA ALA A 115 7.46 -1.85 -10.49
C ALA A 115 8.90 -1.42 -10.77
N SER A 116 9.09 -0.12 -11.01
CA SER A 116 10.41 0.48 -11.20
C SER A 116 11.27 0.34 -9.94
N PHE A 117 10.74 0.64 -8.76
CA PHE A 117 11.48 0.49 -7.50
C PHE A 117 11.80 -0.96 -7.17
N ALA A 118 10.85 -1.88 -7.35
CA ALA A 118 11.07 -3.30 -7.10
C ALA A 118 12.12 -3.90 -8.04
N SER A 119 12.20 -3.43 -9.30
CA SER A 119 13.25 -3.84 -10.23
C SER A 119 14.65 -3.35 -9.83
N GLN A 120 14.74 -2.21 -9.12
CA GLN A 120 16.00 -1.63 -8.63
C GLN A 120 16.40 -2.16 -7.25
N HIS A 121 15.42 -2.59 -6.46
CA HIS A 121 15.58 -3.06 -5.08
C HIS A 121 14.88 -4.42 -4.89
N PRO A 122 15.41 -5.51 -5.49
CA PRO A 122 14.80 -6.84 -5.44
C PRO A 122 14.83 -7.48 -4.05
N ASP A 123 15.51 -6.84 -3.09
CA ASP A 123 15.55 -7.20 -1.68
C ASP A 123 14.38 -6.65 -0.86
N ILE A 124 13.63 -5.70 -1.41
CA ILE A 124 12.51 -5.05 -0.72
C ILE A 124 11.18 -5.61 -1.24
N ALA A 125 10.22 -5.77 -0.33
CA ALA A 125 8.84 -6.11 -0.65
C ALA A 125 8.04 -4.84 -0.97
N PHE A 126 7.43 -4.80 -2.16
CA PHE A 126 6.56 -3.71 -2.61
C PHE A 126 5.14 -4.25 -2.80
N THR A 127 4.17 -3.61 -2.16
CA THR A 127 2.76 -3.99 -2.30
C THR A 127 1.91 -2.79 -2.66
N HIS A 128 1.12 -2.89 -3.73
CA HIS A 128 0.01 -1.99 -3.99
C HIS A 128 -1.29 -2.68 -3.59
N ILE A 129 -2.07 -2.02 -2.76
CA ILE A 129 -3.37 -2.52 -2.32
C ILE A 129 -4.34 -1.35 -2.22
N HIS A 130 -5.49 -1.48 -2.90
CA HIS A 130 -6.57 -0.52 -2.82
C HIS A 130 -7.49 -0.89 -1.65
N PRO A 131 -7.78 0.00 -0.68
CA PRO A 131 -8.52 -0.34 0.54
C PRO A 131 -10.01 -0.65 0.33
N GLY A 132 -10.51 -0.54 -0.91
CA GLY A 132 -11.92 -0.67 -1.23
C GLY A 132 -12.69 0.62 -0.92
N LEU A 133 -14.01 0.52 -0.90
CA LEU A 133 -14.85 1.64 -0.48
C LEU A 133 -14.84 1.70 1.05
N VAL A 134 -14.22 2.74 1.60
CA VAL A 134 -14.12 2.92 3.07
C VAL A 134 -15.11 4.00 3.50
N ARG A 135 -15.99 3.68 4.46
CA ARG A 135 -17.17 4.48 4.82
C ARG A 135 -16.83 5.91 5.23
N GLU A 136 -15.78 6.09 6.01
CA GLU A 136 -15.39 7.36 6.62
C GLU A 136 -14.51 8.22 5.69
N SER A 137 -14.04 7.65 4.57
CA SER A 137 -13.40 8.40 3.47
C SER A 137 -14.21 8.35 2.18
N ALA A 138 -15.43 7.80 2.23
CA ALA A 138 -16.30 7.70 1.08
C ALA A 138 -16.75 9.11 0.69
N PHE A 139 -16.79 9.36 -0.61
CA PHE A 139 -17.28 10.60 -1.21
C PHE A 139 -18.54 11.10 -0.50
N HIS A 140 -18.44 12.24 0.19
CA HIS A 140 -19.63 12.97 0.60
C HIS A 140 -20.28 13.49 -0.68
N ILE A 141 -21.28 12.75 -1.15
CA ILE A 141 -22.03 13.12 -2.34
C ILE A 141 -22.97 14.24 -1.92
N GLU A 142 -22.71 15.45 -2.40
CA GLU A 142 -23.59 16.59 -2.22
C GLU A 142 -24.16 17.00 -3.57
N PHE A 143 -25.48 16.84 -3.74
CA PHE A 143 -26.19 17.26 -4.96
C PHE A 143 -26.89 18.62 -4.80
N GLY A 144 -26.41 19.46 -3.89
CA GLY A 144 -27.10 20.68 -3.47
C GLY A 144 -28.41 20.40 -2.73
N TRP A 145 -29.05 21.46 -2.22
CA TRP A 145 -30.18 21.35 -1.30
C TRP A 145 -31.41 20.62 -1.88
N PHE A 146 -31.67 20.79 -3.19
CA PHE A 146 -32.85 20.24 -3.86
C PHE A 146 -32.79 18.71 -4.02
N LEU A 147 -31.60 18.15 -4.20
CA LEU A 147 -31.38 16.71 -4.34
C LEU A 147 -30.81 16.08 -3.06
N ALA A 148 -30.85 16.79 -1.93
CA ALA A 148 -30.36 16.28 -0.65
C ALA A 148 -31.00 14.93 -0.24
N PRO A 149 -32.32 14.68 -0.43
CA PRO A 149 -32.89 13.36 -0.14
C PRO A 149 -32.33 12.24 -1.03
N LEU A 150 -32.03 12.54 -2.29
CA LEU A 150 -31.40 11.60 -3.22
C LEU A 150 -29.94 11.35 -2.83
N ALA A 151 -29.20 12.39 -2.49
CA ALA A 151 -27.83 12.29 -1.98
C ALA A 151 -27.77 11.40 -0.72
N TRP A 152 -28.71 11.59 0.21
CA TRP A 152 -28.86 10.75 1.40
C TRP A 152 -29.14 9.29 1.03
N LEU A 153 -30.06 9.03 0.09
CA LEU A 153 -30.37 7.67 -0.36
C LEU A 153 -29.16 7.00 -1.04
N VAL A 154 -28.42 7.73 -1.88
CA VAL A 154 -27.21 7.23 -2.52
C VAL A 154 -26.13 6.94 -1.47
N GLN A 155 -25.90 7.84 -0.52
CA GLN A 155 -24.94 7.62 0.57
C GLN A 155 -25.33 6.41 1.43
N PHE A 156 -26.62 6.27 1.76
CA PHE A 156 -27.15 5.15 2.52
C PHE A 156 -26.95 3.83 1.78
N THR A 157 -27.27 3.78 0.48
CA THR A 157 -27.07 2.57 -0.34
C THR A 157 -25.60 2.20 -0.48
N LEU A 158 -24.71 3.19 -0.72
CA LEU A 158 -23.25 2.95 -0.77
C LEU A 158 -22.69 2.44 0.57
N SER A 159 -23.29 2.81 1.70
CA SER A 159 -22.81 2.40 3.03
C SER A 159 -22.89 0.89 3.30
N PHE A 160 -23.77 0.16 2.59
CA PHE A 160 -23.87 -1.31 2.66
C PHE A 160 -22.68 -2.01 1.98
N PHE A 161 -22.02 -1.34 1.05
CA PHE A 161 -20.85 -1.88 0.33
C PHE A 161 -19.53 -1.34 0.88
N ALA A 162 -19.59 -0.36 1.78
CA ALA A 162 -18.43 0.26 2.39
C ALA A 162 -17.99 -0.50 3.65
N ILE A 163 -16.68 -0.73 3.78
CA ILE A 163 -16.04 -1.25 5.01
C ILE A 163 -15.59 -0.09 5.92
N SER A 164 -15.33 -0.36 7.20
CA SER A 164 -14.76 0.66 8.09
C SER A 164 -13.26 0.85 7.85
N GLN A 165 -12.70 1.99 8.27
CA GLN A 165 -11.26 2.23 8.25
C GLN A 165 -10.46 1.16 9.00
N GLU A 166 -10.98 0.63 10.12
CA GLU A 166 -10.33 -0.45 10.88
C GLU A 166 -10.32 -1.77 10.11
N GLU A 167 -11.43 -2.12 9.45
CA GLU A 167 -11.48 -3.31 8.60
C GLU A 167 -10.50 -3.19 7.44
N ALA A 168 -10.46 -2.03 6.77
CA ALA A 168 -9.48 -1.75 5.72
C ALA A 168 -8.04 -1.90 6.25
N ALA A 169 -7.73 -1.30 7.40
CA ALA A 169 -6.41 -1.36 8.01
C ALA A 169 -5.95 -2.80 8.30
N GLN A 170 -6.87 -3.70 8.67
CA GLN A 170 -6.54 -5.11 8.91
C GLN A 170 -6.08 -5.83 7.64
N TYR A 171 -6.75 -5.60 6.51
CA TYR A 171 -6.32 -6.16 5.23
C TYR A 171 -5.04 -5.50 4.70
N LEU A 172 -4.84 -4.20 4.95
CA LEU A 172 -3.62 -3.48 4.56
C LEU A 172 -2.39 -3.97 5.35
N ILE A 173 -2.54 -4.19 6.66
CA ILE A 173 -1.48 -4.78 7.49
C ILE A 173 -1.22 -6.23 7.09
N TYR A 174 -2.28 -7.00 6.84
CA TYR A 174 -2.12 -8.36 6.33
C TYR A 174 -1.29 -8.39 5.04
N ALA A 175 -1.60 -7.49 4.10
CA ALA A 175 -0.85 -7.34 2.87
C ALA A 175 0.61 -6.89 3.09
N LEU A 176 0.85 -6.03 4.09
CA LEU A 176 2.18 -5.55 4.47
C LEU A 176 3.04 -6.68 5.07
N PHE A 177 2.47 -7.51 5.94
CA PHE A 177 3.14 -8.63 6.59
C PHE A 177 3.32 -9.84 5.68
N ALA A 178 2.35 -10.12 4.82
CA ALA A 178 2.43 -11.18 3.82
C ALA A 178 3.26 -10.78 2.58
N GLY A 179 3.92 -9.62 2.62
CA GLY A 179 4.79 -9.15 1.55
C GLY A 179 6.04 -10.01 1.43
N GLU A 180 6.27 -10.57 0.25
CA GLU A 180 7.53 -11.24 -0.10
C GLU A 180 8.38 -10.29 -0.98
N ARG A 181 9.62 -10.68 -1.29
CA ARG A 181 10.53 -9.88 -2.12
C ARG A 181 9.92 -9.65 -3.50
N GLY A 182 9.94 -8.39 -3.96
CA GLY A 182 9.39 -8.00 -5.26
C GLY A 182 8.05 -7.29 -5.19
N ILE A 183 7.22 -7.37 -6.23
CA ILE A 183 6.01 -6.55 -6.37
C ILE A 183 4.72 -7.38 -6.31
N PHE A 184 3.78 -6.93 -5.50
CA PHE A 184 2.48 -7.54 -5.26
C PHE A 184 1.37 -6.52 -5.47
N ILE A 185 0.54 -6.73 -6.48
CA ILE A 185 -0.72 -5.99 -6.65
C ILE A 185 -1.80 -6.83 -6.01
N ARG A 186 -2.51 -6.27 -5.02
CA ARG A 186 -3.48 -7.02 -4.21
C ARG A 186 -4.88 -6.45 -4.28
N SER A 187 -5.86 -7.35 -4.09
CA SER A 187 -7.26 -7.00 -3.91
C SER A 187 -7.47 -6.28 -2.57
N PRO A 188 -8.62 -5.61 -2.38
CA PRO A 188 -8.92 -4.94 -1.11
C PRO A 188 -8.90 -5.83 0.13
N LYS A 189 -9.00 -7.15 -0.05
CA LYS A 189 -8.91 -8.14 1.02
C LYS A 189 -7.54 -8.82 1.11
N GLY A 190 -6.52 -8.28 0.44
CA GLY A 190 -5.13 -8.73 0.52
C GLY A 190 -4.75 -9.92 -0.37
N GLU A 191 -5.63 -10.39 -1.26
CA GLU A 191 -5.28 -11.45 -2.22
C GLU A 191 -4.40 -10.93 -3.34
N GLY A 192 -3.43 -11.71 -3.81
CA GLY A 192 -2.64 -11.36 -4.99
C GLY A 192 -3.50 -11.33 -6.26
N ILE A 193 -3.55 -10.18 -6.93
CA ILE A 193 -4.08 -10.00 -8.29
C ILE A 193 -2.96 -10.24 -9.31
N SER A 194 -1.75 -9.75 -9.00
CA SER A 194 -0.54 -9.98 -9.78
C SER A 194 0.67 -9.99 -8.84
N THR A 195 1.62 -10.90 -9.08
CA THR A 195 2.82 -11.05 -8.27
C THR A 195 4.06 -11.18 -9.16
N HIS A 196 5.17 -10.60 -8.72
CA HIS A 196 6.49 -10.82 -9.29
C HIS A 196 7.50 -10.94 -8.16
N ALA A 197 7.96 -12.16 -7.89
CA ALA A 197 9.14 -12.40 -7.08
C ALA A 197 10.38 -12.20 -7.97
N PHE A 198 11.30 -11.33 -7.57
CA PHE A 198 12.57 -11.19 -8.30
C PHE A 198 13.49 -12.34 -7.87
N GLU A 199 13.48 -13.45 -8.61
CA GLU A 199 14.57 -14.41 -8.59
C GLU A 199 15.68 -13.98 -9.56
N THR A 200 16.93 -14.27 -9.18
CA THR A 200 18.14 -14.08 -10.01
C THR A 200 18.08 -14.94 -11.31
N PRO A 201 18.92 -14.66 -12.33
CA PRO A 201 18.50 -14.42 -13.70
C PRO A 201 17.87 -15.64 -14.41
N TYR A 202 16.70 -15.42 -14.99
CA TYR A 202 16.00 -16.38 -15.84
C TYR A 202 16.52 -16.36 -17.29
N LYS A 203 16.76 -17.54 -17.88
CA LYS A 203 17.17 -17.71 -19.29
C LYS A 203 15.95 -17.88 -20.19
N PHE A 204 15.82 -16.98 -21.15
CA PHE A 204 14.78 -16.92 -22.18
C PHE A 204 14.78 -18.16 -23.09
N ASN A 205 13.59 -18.71 -23.38
CA ASN A 205 13.37 -19.74 -24.39
C ASN A 205 12.62 -19.14 -25.61
N PRO A 206 13.25 -19.06 -26.80
CA PRO A 206 12.72 -18.35 -27.96
C PRO A 206 11.57 -19.07 -28.71
N ASP A 207 11.20 -20.30 -28.36
CA ASP A 207 10.35 -21.13 -29.25
C ASP A 207 8.85 -21.22 -28.88
N SER A 208 8.34 -20.42 -27.94
CA SER A 208 6.89 -20.47 -27.61
C SER A 208 6.04 -19.60 -28.56
N LYS A 209 5.47 -20.22 -29.61
CA LYS A 209 4.40 -19.63 -30.42
C LYS A 209 3.03 -19.94 -29.82
N LEU A 210 2.18 -18.92 -29.57
CA LEU A 210 0.69 -18.99 -29.49
C LEU A 210 0.09 -17.56 -29.36
N PRO A 211 -1.20 -17.35 -29.72
CA PRO A 211 -1.70 -16.24 -30.54
C PRO A 211 -2.59 -15.25 -29.73
N THR A 212 -3.27 -14.38 -30.45
CA THR A 212 -4.11 -13.23 -30.03
C THR A 212 -5.24 -13.52 -29.03
N ALA A 213 -5.17 -12.86 -27.86
CA ALA A 213 -6.25 -12.22 -27.07
C ALA A 213 -5.61 -11.62 -25.80
N HIS A 214 -5.98 -10.39 -25.41
CA HIS A 214 -5.70 -9.75 -24.11
C HIS A 214 -4.43 -10.22 -23.34
N LYS A 215 -3.22 -10.00 -23.89
CA LYS A 215 -1.98 -10.41 -23.21
C LYS A 215 -1.55 -9.38 -22.16
N ALA A 216 -1.41 -9.87 -20.92
CA ALA A 216 -0.71 -9.17 -19.84
C ALA A 216 0.75 -8.87 -20.24
N GLY A 217 1.31 -7.76 -19.73
CA GLY A 217 2.71 -7.42 -19.97
C GLY A 217 3.64 -8.28 -19.11
N TYR A 218 4.90 -8.46 -19.54
CA TYR A 218 5.93 -9.14 -18.75
C TYR A 218 6.97 -8.13 -18.27
N LEU A 219 7.32 -8.12 -16.98
CA LEU A 219 8.49 -7.38 -16.49
C LEU A 219 9.58 -8.42 -16.27
N SER A 220 10.69 -8.35 -17.01
CA SER A 220 11.79 -9.32 -16.90
C SER A 220 11.35 -10.79 -17.01
N GLY A 221 10.36 -11.09 -17.87
CA GLY A 221 9.87 -12.45 -18.11
C GLY A 221 8.75 -12.94 -17.20
N VAL A 222 8.24 -12.12 -16.26
CA VAL A 222 7.13 -12.48 -15.37
C VAL A 222 5.89 -11.63 -15.67
N GLN A 223 4.74 -12.28 -15.72
CA GLN A 223 3.47 -11.66 -16.06
C GLN A 223 3.03 -10.63 -15.00
N MET A 224 3.01 -9.36 -15.39
CA MET A 224 2.48 -8.24 -14.61
C MET A 224 1.10 -7.85 -15.14
N LYS A 225 0.07 -8.10 -14.32
CA LYS A 225 -1.32 -7.68 -14.54
C LYS A 225 -1.63 -6.50 -13.62
N GLY A 226 -2.16 -5.42 -14.14
CA GLY A 226 -2.73 -4.36 -13.32
C GLY A 226 -4.07 -4.78 -12.71
N SER A 227 -4.64 -3.88 -11.93
CA SER A 227 -6.01 -3.95 -11.46
C SER A 227 -6.87 -2.98 -12.26
N ASN A 228 -7.79 -3.49 -13.08
CA ASN A 228 -8.74 -2.67 -13.86
C ASN A 228 -8.03 -1.56 -14.67
N GLY A 229 -8.26 -0.29 -14.32
CA GLY A 229 -7.69 0.87 -15.03
C GLY A 229 -6.17 0.98 -15.00
N SER A 230 -5.45 0.24 -14.13
CA SER A 230 -3.98 0.26 -14.12
C SER A 230 -3.33 -0.68 -15.13
N ASP A 231 -4.08 -1.59 -15.77
CA ASP A 231 -3.55 -2.54 -16.77
C ASP A 231 -2.79 -1.83 -17.90
N VAL A 232 -3.31 -0.70 -18.37
CA VAL A 232 -2.70 0.06 -19.47
C VAL A 232 -1.33 0.61 -19.06
N THR A 233 -1.21 1.12 -17.83
CA THR A 233 0.05 1.69 -17.35
C THR A 233 1.08 0.60 -17.07
N VAL A 234 0.67 -0.52 -16.47
CA VAL A 234 1.54 -1.69 -16.28
C VAL A 234 2.11 -2.17 -17.62
N ARG A 235 1.31 -2.19 -18.69
CA ARG A 235 1.77 -2.56 -20.03
C ARG A 235 2.80 -1.59 -20.62
N GLU A 236 2.60 -0.28 -20.46
CA GLU A 236 3.58 0.69 -20.95
C GLU A 236 4.90 0.62 -20.15
N VAL A 237 4.84 0.42 -18.84
CA VAL A 237 6.05 0.25 -18.00
C VAL A 237 6.86 -0.95 -18.45
N VAL A 238 6.21 -2.10 -18.59
CA VAL A 238 6.78 -3.33 -19.15
C VAL A 238 7.52 -3.05 -20.46
N LYS A 239 6.84 -2.38 -21.41
CA LYS A 239 7.35 -2.11 -22.75
C LYS A 239 8.63 -1.27 -22.75
N TYR A 240 8.77 -0.32 -21.82
CA TYR A 240 9.98 0.52 -21.73
C TYR A 240 11.09 -0.12 -20.91
N THR A 241 10.75 -0.93 -19.91
CA THR A 241 11.76 -1.62 -19.08
C THR A 241 12.39 -2.80 -19.82
N GLU A 242 11.61 -3.60 -20.56
CA GLU A 242 12.17 -4.70 -21.37
C GLU A 242 13.08 -4.20 -22.50
N LYS A 243 12.77 -3.04 -23.09
CA LYS A 243 13.65 -2.40 -24.08
C LYS A 243 15.03 -2.06 -23.52
N LYS A 244 15.12 -1.60 -22.27
CA LYS A 244 16.41 -1.30 -21.62
C LYS A 244 17.24 -2.55 -21.36
N VAL A 245 16.61 -3.67 -20.98
CA VAL A 245 17.31 -4.95 -20.75
C VAL A 245 17.84 -5.54 -22.06
N SER A 246 17.15 -5.35 -23.19
CA SER A 246 17.60 -5.85 -24.50
C SER A 246 18.78 -5.08 -25.15
N GLN A 247 19.19 -3.95 -24.57
CA GLN A 247 20.22 -3.06 -25.12
C GLN A 247 21.51 -3.00 -24.26
N GLN A 248 21.60 -3.81 -23.21
CA GLN A 248 22.82 -4.05 -22.41
C GLN A 248 23.35 -5.46 -22.68
#